data_AF-A0A328YKX6-F1
#
_entry.id   AF-A0A328YKX6-F1
#
_cell.length_a   1.000
_cell.length_b   1.000
_cell.length_c   1.000
_cell.angle_alpha   90.00
_cell.angle_beta   90.00
_cell.angle_gamma   90.00
#
_symmetry.space_group_name_H-M   'P 1'
#
loop_
_entity.id
_entity.type
_entity.pdbx_description
1 polymer ?
#
loop_
_entity_poly.entity_id
_entity_poly.type
_entity_poly.pdbx_seq_one_letter_code
_entity_poly.pdbx_strand_id
1 'polypeptide(L)'
;MYFLTLKHMTNQLLTSFLEIYTLSNNIGKWSKDNFTNNPPRLYRLQAIEALMKALQINCSYQEFQYGEFLLGQNQLVQSELITKIKKSYPILFQTINTEEKKQIDGQFMFEILFSYRMQLQKLTSVKDSVLEYSENNRYPILIIDTINNKLQSDIKAIDNILEYLINPNQINITKQELIEKYNYPVGDLDEIDSDWI
;
A
#
# COMPACT_ATOMS: atom_id res chain seq x y z
N MET A 1 22.94 -1.77 11.07
CA MET A 1 22.04 -0.59 11.02
C MET A 1 21.41 -0.57 9.63
N TYR A 2 20.17 -1.03 9.50
CA TYR A 2 19.48 -1.07 8.20
C TYR A 2 18.86 0.29 7.92
N PHE A 3 19.34 0.97 6.87
CA PHE A 3 18.73 2.18 6.37
C PHE A 3 17.46 1.78 5.59
N LEU A 4 16.29 2.22 6.04
CA LEU A 4 15.12 2.27 5.17
C LEU A 4 15.43 3.28 4.07
N THR A 5 15.65 2.81 2.85
CA THR A 5 15.84 3.67 1.68
C THR A 5 14.49 4.18 1.17
N LEU A 6 14.52 5.28 0.41
CA LEU A 6 13.41 6.01 -0.21
C LEU A 6 12.18 5.17 -0.64
N LYS A 7 12.44 3.98 -1.21
CA LYS A 7 11.41 3.08 -1.74
C LYS A 7 10.67 2.30 -0.64
N HIS A 8 11.30 2.08 0.51
CA HIS A 8 10.75 1.22 1.54
C HIS A 8 9.64 1.89 2.34
N MET A 9 9.71 3.19 2.63
CA MET A 9 8.71 3.82 3.52
C MET A 9 7.31 3.89 2.90
N THR A 10 7.22 4.34 1.65
CA THR A 10 5.94 4.42 0.94
C THR A 10 5.37 3.04 0.64
N ASN A 11 6.24 2.10 0.25
CA ASN A 11 5.86 0.71 0.08
C ASN A 11 5.39 0.07 1.39
N GLN A 12 6.02 0.39 2.52
CA GLN A 12 5.60 -0.03 3.85
C GLN A 12 4.24 0.54 4.22
N LEU A 13 3.98 1.82 3.95
CA LEU A 13 2.67 2.42 4.19
C LEU A 13 1.60 1.66 3.39
N LEU A 14 1.85 1.46 2.10
CA LEU A 14 0.95 0.74 1.21
C LEU A 14 0.70 -0.69 1.72
N THR A 15 1.76 -1.43 2.04
CA THR A 15 1.69 -2.82 2.48
C THR A 15 0.99 -2.95 3.83
N SER A 16 1.37 -2.16 4.83
CA SER A 16 0.74 -2.17 6.15
C SER A 16 -0.75 -1.81 6.08
N PHE A 17 -1.13 -0.85 5.22
CA PHE A 17 -2.55 -0.51 5.01
C PHE A 17 -3.32 -1.68 4.37
N LEU A 18 -2.74 -2.35 3.38
CA LEU A 18 -3.35 -3.51 2.74
C LEU A 18 -3.49 -4.70 3.70
N GLU A 19 -2.48 -4.97 4.52
CA GLU A 19 -2.51 -6.02 5.55
C GLU A 19 -3.58 -5.77 6.61
N ILE A 20 -3.64 -4.55 7.16
CA ILE A 20 -4.66 -4.27 8.18
C ILE A 20 -6.08 -4.32 7.56
N TYR A 21 -6.22 -3.99 6.26
CA TYR A 21 -7.47 -4.13 5.51
C TYR A 21 -7.90 -5.58 5.26
N THR A 22 -6.97 -6.51 5.01
CA THR A 22 -7.31 -7.93 4.94
C THR A 22 -7.76 -8.47 6.29
N LEU A 23 -7.16 -7.99 7.38
CA LEU A 23 -7.49 -8.38 8.75
C LEU A 23 -8.76 -7.71 9.29
N SER A 24 -9.06 -6.48 8.86
CA SER A 24 -10.20 -5.66 9.31
C SER A 24 -10.72 -4.79 8.16
N ASN A 25 -11.72 -5.29 7.44
CA ASN A 25 -12.24 -4.64 6.24
C ASN A 25 -13.04 -3.33 6.50
N ASN A 26 -13.38 -3.03 7.75
CA ASN A 26 -14.14 -1.85 8.13
C ASN A 26 -13.20 -0.74 8.61
N ILE A 27 -12.67 0.04 7.66
CA ILE A 27 -11.73 1.15 7.90
C ILE A 27 -12.29 2.17 8.89
N GLY A 28 -13.61 2.44 8.87
CA GLY A 28 -14.27 3.34 9.81
C GLY A 28 -14.21 2.88 11.28
N LYS A 29 -13.82 1.62 11.54
CA LYS A 29 -13.58 1.08 12.88
C LYS A 29 -12.11 1.00 13.27
N TRP A 30 -11.19 1.45 12.43
CA TRP A 30 -9.77 1.41 12.79
C TRP A 30 -9.47 2.47 13.86
N SER A 31 -9.11 1.99 15.05
CA SER A 31 -8.67 2.84 16.15
C SER A 31 -7.82 2.03 17.11
N LYS A 32 -7.00 2.73 17.92
CA LYS A 32 -6.20 2.08 18.97
C LYS A 32 -7.08 1.35 19.97
N ASP A 33 -8.21 1.94 20.35
CA ASP A 33 -9.16 1.32 21.28
C ASP A 33 -9.73 0.02 20.70
N ASN A 34 -10.15 0.01 19.43
CA ASN A 34 -10.69 -1.18 18.79
C ASN A 34 -9.64 -2.29 18.56
N PHE A 35 -8.35 -1.94 18.52
CA PHE A 35 -7.25 -2.89 18.37
C PHE A 35 -6.46 -3.15 19.66
N THR A 36 -6.90 -2.64 20.81
CA THR A 36 -6.16 -2.79 22.08
C THR A 36 -5.94 -4.26 22.46
N ASN A 37 -6.91 -5.13 22.17
CA ASN A 37 -6.84 -6.57 22.41
C ASN A 37 -6.36 -7.37 21.19
N ASN A 38 -5.75 -6.72 20.20
CA ASN A 38 -5.17 -7.35 19.02
C ASN A 38 -3.83 -6.68 18.68
N PRO A 39 -2.74 -7.08 19.36
CA PRO A 39 -1.42 -6.46 19.19
C PRO A 39 -0.94 -6.41 17.73
N PRO A 40 -1.06 -7.47 16.91
CA PRO A 40 -0.75 -7.42 15.47
C PRO A 40 -1.37 -6.23 14.72
N ARG A 41 -2.67 -5.98 14.92
CA ARG A 41 -3.38 -4.89 14.25
C ARG A 41 -3.02 -3.54 14.83
N LEU A 42 -2.82 -3.48 16.15
CA LEU A 42 -2.44 -2.24 16.83
C LEU A 42 -1.07 -1.74 16.34
N TYR A 43 -0.08 -2.62 16.24
CA TYR A 43 1.25 -2.27 15.76
C TYR A 43 1.23 -1.82 14.29
N ARG A 44 0.49 -2.52 13.43
CA ARG A 44 0.30 -2.10 12.03
C ARG A 44 -0.39 -0.74 11.93
N LEU A 45 -1.41 -0.46 12.76
CA LEU A 45 -2.07 0.85 12.80
C LEU A 45 -1.10 1.95 13.23
N GLN A 46 -0.28 1.71 14.26
CA GLN A 46 0.74 2.66 14.71
C GLN A 46 1.79 2.94 13.62
N ALA A 47 2.21 1.90 12.88
CA ALA A 47 3.11 2.07 11.74
C ALA A 47 2.48 2.95 10.66
N ILE A 48 1.21 2.70 10.28
CA ILE A 48 0.46 3.53 9.32
C ILE A 48 0.40 4.99 9.79
N GLU A 49 0.02 5.24 11.05
CA GLU A 49 -0.04 6.60 11.62
C GLU A 49 1.31 7.33 11.53
N ALA A 50 2.40 6.65 11.90
CA ALA A 50 3.74 7.22 11.86
C ALA A 50 4.18 7.53 10.42
N LEU A 51 3.92 6.62 9.48
CA LEU A 51 4.27 6.76 8.06
C LEU A 51 3.46 7.86 7.37
N MET A 52 2.16 7.96 7.64
CA MET A 52 1.32 9.05 7.11
C MET A 52 1.81 10.41 7.60
N LYS A 53 2.12 10.55 8.90
CA LYS A 53 2.69 11.78 9.46
C LYS A 53 4.04 12.13 8.85
N ALA A 54 4.92 11.15 8.71
CA ALA A 54 6.24 11.28 8.11
C ALA A 54 6.14 11.78 6.64
N LEU A 55 5.16 11.28 5.91
CA LEU A 55 4.85 11.66 4.53
C LEU A 55 3.97 12.92 4.40
N GLN A 56 3.64 13.58 5.52
CA GLN A 56 2.78 14.77 5.56
C GLN A 56 1.37 14.56 5.00
N ILE A 57 0.85 13.32 5.13
CA ILE A 57 -0.49 12.93 4.73
C ILE A 57 -1.44 13.22 5.90
N ASN A 58 -2.16 14.33 5.81
CA ASN A 58 -3.02 14.85 6.87
C ASN A 58 -4.50 14.56 6.56
N CYS A 59 -4.85 13.28 6.50
CA CYS A 59 -6.24 12.82 6.34
C CYS A 59 -6.50 11.59 7.22
N SER A 60 -7.76 11.23 7.38
CA SER A 60 -8.19 9.98 7.98
C SER A 60 -7.89 8.78 7.07
N TYR A 61 -7.95 7.56 7.62
CA TYR A 61 -7.74 6.33 6.84
C TYR A 61 -8.76 6.16 5.72
N GLN A 62 -10.00 6.61 5.95
CA GLN A 62 -11.06 6.55 4.96
C GLN A 62 -10.80 7.54 3.83
N GLU A 63 -10.46 8.79 4.15
CA GLU A 63 -10.06 9.80 3.17
C GLU A 63 -8.80 9.38 2.39
N PHE A 64 -7.85 8.70 3.06
CA PHE A 64 -6.67 8.12 2.39
C PHE A 64 -7.08 7.09 1.32
N GLN A 65 -8.02 6.19 1.63
CA GLN A 65 -8.52 5.19 0.68
C GLN A 65 -9.08 5.84 -0.60
N TYR A 66 -9.73 7.00 -0.47
CA TYR A 66 -10.30 7.77 -1.59
C TYR A 66 -9.35 8.80 -2.20
N GLY A 67 -8.07 8.80 -1.78
CA GLY A 67 -7.05 9.69 -2.34
C GLY A 67 -7.25 11.16 -1.98
N GLU A 68 -8.04 11.51 -0.97
CA GLU A 68 -8.36 12.91 -0.66
C GLU A 68 -7.13 13.75 -0.25
N PHE A 69 -6.06 13.11 0.20
CA PHE A 69 -4.77 13.78 0.46
C PHE A 69 -4.13 14.38 -0.81
N LEU A 70 -4.62 14.02 -2.00
CA LEU A 70 -4.19 14.56 -3.29
C LEU A 70 -4.99 15.82 -3.68
N LEU A 71 -6.07 16.15 -2.96
CA LEU A 71 -6.86 17.36 -3.22
C LEU A 71 -5.97 18.61 -3.09
N GLY A 72 -5.94 19.42 -4.15
CA GLY A 72 -5.13 20.63 -4.20
C GLY A 72 -3.63 20.42 -4.42
N GLN A 73 -3.16 19.18 -4.63
CA GLN A 73 -1.78 18.94 -5.04
C GLN A 73 -1.53 19.37 -6.51
N ASN A 74 -0.35 19.95 -6.73
CA ASN A 74 -0.01 20.86 -7.81
C ASN A 74 0.07 20.21 -9.21
N GLN A 75 -0.17 20.99 -10.28
CA GLN A 75 -0.05 20.54 -11.69
C GLN A 75 1.31 19.92 -12.05
N LEU A 76 2.38 20.29 -11.33
CA LEU A 76 3.74 19.77 -11.54
C LEU A 76 3.85 18.26 -11.29
N VAL A 77 3.07 17.70 -10.37
CA VAL A 77 3.05 16.25 -10.09
C VAL A 77 2.51 15.46 -11.29
N GLN A 78 1.63 16.08 -12.09
CA GLN A 78 0.96 15.43 -13.21
C GLN A 78 1.89 15.18 -14.40
N SER A 79 2.78 16.12 -14.75
CA SER A 79 3.67 15.95 -15.91
C SER A 79 4.67 14.81 -15.73
N GLU A 80 5.22 14.65 -14.53
CA GLU A 80 6.12 13.56 -14.20
C GLU A 80 5.39 12.21 -14.12
N LEU A 81 4.18 12.20 -13.54
CA LEU A 81 3.30 11.02 -13.53
C LEU A 81 2.98 10.55 -14.95
N ILE A 82 2.55 11.46 -15.82
CA ILE A 82 2.27 11.19 -17.23
C ILE A 82 3.50 10.60 -17.92
N THR A 83 4.68 11.16 -17.65
CA THR A 83 5.94 10.66 -18.23
C THR A 83 6.23 9.23 -17.77
N LYS A 84 6.04 8.94 -16.48
CA LYS A 84 6.20 7.59 -15.91
C LYS A 84 5.20 6.61 -16.51
N ILE A 85 3.92 6.97 -16.58
CA ILE A 85 2.87 6.12 -17.17
C ILE A 85 3.16 5.84 -18.64
N LYS A 86 3.51 6.87 -19.43
CA LYS A 86 3.85 6.73 -20.84
C LYS A 86 5.04 5.79 -21.06
N LYS A 87 6.05 5.85 -20.18
CA LYS A 87 7.23 4.98 -20.23
C LYS A 87 6.88 3.54 -19.87
N SER A 88 6.05 3.33 -18.85
CA SER A 88 5.69 2.00 -18.37
C SER A 88 4.62 1.31 -19.23
N TYR A 89 3.72 2.09 -19.84
CA TYR A 89 2.55 1.60 -20.57
C TYR A 89 2.34 2.34 -21.91
N PRO A 90 3.31 2.26 -22.84
CA PRO A 90 3.28 3.04 -24.07
C PRO A 90 2.05 2.73 -24.94
N ILE A 91 1.60 1.47 -24.96
CA ILE A 91 0.43 1.04 -25.77
C ILE A 91 -0.87 1.64 -25.18
N LEU A 92 -1.10 1.49 -23.87
CA LEU A 92 -2.29 2.07 -23.21
C LEU A 92 -2.29 3.60 -23.29
N PHE A 93 -1.11 4.22 -23.24
CA PHE A 93 -1.03 5.68 -23.36
C PHE A 93 -1.36 6.19 -24.78
N GLN A 94 -1.19 5.37 -25.80
CA GLN A 94 -1.57 5.72 -27.18
C GLN A 94 -3.09 5.70 -27.39
N THR A 95 -3.83 4.87 -26.66
CA THR A 95 -5.29 4.75 -26.81
C THR A 95 -6.08 5.88 -26.17
N ILE A 96 -5.45 6.67 -25.28
CA ILE A 96 -6.08 7.85 -24.65
C ILE A 96 -6.07 9.03 -25.63
N ASN A 97 -7.13 9.85 -25.65
CA ASN A 97 -7.19 11.05 -26.50
C ASN A 97 -6.19 12.14 -26.03
N THR A 98 -5.57 12.86 -26.95
CA THR A 98 -4.51 13.85 -26.67
C THR A 98 -4.96 15.07 -25.86
N GLU A 99 -6.24 15.43 -25.91
CA GLU A 99 -6.77 16.54 -25.08
C GLU A 99 -7.00 16.10 -23.63
N GLU A 100 -7.45 14.86 -23.43
CA GLU A 100 -7.64 14.24 -22.11
C GLU A 100 -6.31 13.93 -21.39
N LYS A 101 -5.21 13.80 -22.14
CA LYS A 101 -3.86 13.59 -21.58
C LYS A 101 -3.36 14.76 -20.73
N LYS A 102 -3.98 15.94 -20.83
CA LYS A 102 -3.50 17.16 -20.15
C LYS A 102 -3.99 17.31 -18.71
N GLN A 103 -4.97 16.52 -18.28
CA GLN A 103 -5.56 16.62 -16.94
C GLN A 103 -5.82 15.23 -16.38
N ILE A 104 -4.75 14.57 -15.93
CA ILE A 104 -4.92 13.35 -15.13
C ILE A 104 -5.33 13.78 -13.73
N ASP A 105 -6.54 13.40 -13.35
CA ASP A 105 -7.00 13.48 -11.97
C ASP A 105 -6.25 12.44 -11.13
N GLY A 106 -5.28 12.91 -10.35
CA GLY A 106 -4.46 12.07 -9.48
C GLY A 106 -5.26 11.41 -8.36
N GLN A 107 -6.30 12.08 -7.85
CA GLN A 107 -7.17 11.52 -6.82
C GLN A 107 -7.96 10.35 -7.41
N PHE A 108 -8.64 10.57 -8.53
CA PHE A 108 -9.41 9.53 -9.20
C PHE A 108 -8.51 8.34 -9.60
N MET A 109 -7.31 8.62 -10.12
CA MET A 109 -6.34 7.58 -10.43
C MET A 109 -5.93 6.78 -9.19
N PHE A 110 -5.62 7.47 -8.08
CA PHE A 110 -5.29 6.82 -6.82
C PHE A 110 -6.44 5.92 -6.35
N GLU A 111 -7.66 6.46 -6.27
CA GLU A 111 -8.84 5.73 -5.79
C GLU A 111 -9.07 4.44 -6.58
N ILE A 112 -9.04 4.51 -7.92
CA ILE A 112 -9.26 3.35 -8.79
C ILE A 112 -8.15 2.32 -8.63
N LEU A 113 -6.89 2.74 -8.68
CA LEU A 113 -5.75 1.83 -8.58
C LEU A 113 -5.64 1.20 -7.19
N PHE A 114 -5.87 1.98 -6.14
CA PHE A 114 -5.81 1.51 -4.77
C PHE A 114 -6.96 0.56 -4.45
N SER A 115 -8.17 0.86 -4.92
CA SER A 115 -9.32 -0.05 -4.83
C SER A 115 -9.07 -1.38 -5.54
N TYR A 116 -8.51 -1.34 -6.74
CA TYR A 116 -8.11 -2.55 -7.46
C TYR A 116 -7.02 -3.32 -6.72
N ARG A 117 -6.00 -2.64 -6.20
CA ARG A 117 -4.90 -3.24 -5.42
C ARG A 117 -5.38 -3.91 -4.14
N MET A 118 -6.38 -3.34 -3.44
CA MET A 118 -7.03 -3.95 -2.28
C MET A 118 -7.76 -5.26 -2.64
N GLN A 119 -8.41 -5.31 -3.80
CA GLN A 119 -9.05 -6.54 -4.29
C GLN A 119 -7.99 -7.60 -4.64
N LEU A 120 -6.92 -7.21 -5.33
CA LEU A 120 -5.80 -8.10 -5.63
C LEU A 120 -5.18 -8.66 -4.35
N GLN A 121 -4.98 -7.83 -3.31
CA GLN A 121 -4.45 -8.29 -2.03
C GLN A 121 -5.28 -9.42 -1.43
N LYS A 122 -6.61 -9.29 -1.44
CA LYS A 122 -7.52 -10.33 -0.94
C LYS A 122 -7.38 -11.64 -1.73
N LEU A 123 -7.19 -11.56 -3.04
CA LEU A 123 -7.03 -12.73 -3.89
C LEU A 123 -5.66 -13.40 -3.69
N THR A 124 -4.59 -12.62 -3.53
CA THR A 124 -3.24 -13.17 -3.41
C THR A 124 -2.90 -13.68 -2.00
N SER A 125 -3.62 -13.21 -0.97
CA SER A 125 -3.43 -13.63 0.44
C SER A 125 -4.20 -14.88 0.83
N VAL A 126 -4.95 -15.50 -0.08
CA VAL A 126 -5.72 -16.73 0.21
C VAL A 126 -4.84 -17.86 0.77
N LYS A 127 -3.59 -17.96 0.31
CA LYS A 127 -2.64 -18.96 0.77
C LYS A 127 -2.20 -18.75 2.22
N ASP A 128 -2.19 -17.50 2.69
CA ASP A 128 -1.74 -17.14 4.05
C ASP A 128 -2.77 -17.60 5.10
N SER A 129 -4.00 -17.93 4.67
CA SER A 129 -5.09 -18.40 5.54
C SER A 129 -5.13 -19.91 5.73
N VAL A 130 -4.18 -20.67 5.16
CA VAL A 130 -4.21 -22.13 5.27
C VAL A 130 -2.89 -22.66 5.79
N LEU A 131 -2.92 -23.00 7.08
CA LEU A 131 -1.73 -23.34 7.85
C LEU A 131 -1.23 -24.77 7.58
N GLU A 132 -2.10 -25.68 7.13
CA GLU A 132 -1.72 -27.07 6.86
C GLU A 132 -2.50 -27.65 5.68
N TYR A 133 -1.76 -28.19 4.70
CA TYR A 133 -2.33 -28.98 3.61
C TYR A 133 -1.82 -30.41 3.71
N SER A 134 -2.74 -31.38 3.69
CA SER A 134 -2.38 -32.75 3.33
C SER A 134 -1.75 -32.78 1.93
N GLU A 135 -0.89 -33.75 1.64
CA GLU A 135 -0.23 -33.85 0.34
C GLU A 135 -1.22 -33.83 -0.84
N ASN A 136 -2.42 -34.38 -0.64
CA ASN A 136 -3.50 -34.42 -1.63
C ASN A 136 -4.12 -33.05 -1.93
N ASN A 137 -3.96 -32.06 -1.04
CA ASN A 137 -4.50 -30.71 -1.19
C ASN A 137 -3.44 -29.70 -1.71
N ARG A 138 -2.24 -30.16 -2.10
CA ARG A 138 -1.18 -29.28 -2.63
C ARG A 138 -1.48 -28.72 -4.03
N TYR A 139 -2.20 -29.46 -4.89
CA TYR A 139 -2.41 -29.05 -6.28
C TYR A 139 -3.16 -27.72 -6.43
N PRO A 140 -4.29 -27.46 -5.74
CA PRO A 140 -4.94 -26.14 -5.80
C PRO A 140 -4.02 -24.98 -5.42
N ILE A 141 -3.10 -25.21 -4.47
CA ILE A 141 -2.19 -24.17 -3.98
C ILE A 141 -1.10 -23.88 -4.99
N LEU A 142 -0.53 -24.90 -5.61
CA LEU A 142 0.41 -24.72 -6.71
C LEU A 142 -0.21 -23.97 -7.90
N ILE A 143 -1.51 -24.20 -8.19
CA ILE A 143 -2.24 -23.46 -9.22
C ILE A 143 -2.38 -21.99 -8.80
N ILE A 144 -2.84 -21.71 -7.57
CA ILE A 144 -2.98 -20.35 -7.04
C ILE A 144 -1.63 -19.62 -7.05
N ASP A 145 -0.56 -20.26 -6.57
CA ASP A 145 0.79 -19.68 -6.57
C ASP A 145 1.28 -19.39 -7.98
N THR A 146 1.03 -20.28 -8.94
CA THR A 146 1.38 -20.06 -10.34
C THR A 146 0.68 -18.83 -10.90
N ILE A 147 -0.60 -18.63 -10.58
CA ILE A 147 -1.37 -17.45 -11.00
C ILE A 147 -0.83 -16.19 -10.30
N ASN A 148 -0.66 -16.24 -8.97
CA ASN A 148 -0.17 -15.13 -8.17
C ASN A 148 1.21 -14.67 -8.62
N ASN A 149 2.11 -15.61 -8.96
CA ASN A 149 3.45 -15.32 -9.49
C ASN A 149 3.40 -14.59 -10.83
N LYS A 150 2.47 -14.95 -11.72
CA LYS A 150 2.28 -14.24 -13.00
C LYS A 150 1.78 -12.81 -12.80
N LEU A 151 0.95 -12.58 -11.77
CA LEU A 151 0.42 -11.25 -11.46
C LEU A 151 1.41 -10.33 -10.75
N GLN A 152 2.53 -10.85 -10.20
CA GLN A 152 3.47 -10.05 -9.41
C GLN A 152 4.04 -8.85 -10.17
N SER A 153 4.34 -9.00 -11.46
CA SER A 153 4.85 -7.88 -12.26
C SER A 153 3.82 -6.77 -12.42
N ASP A 154 2.54 -7.14 -12.59
CA ASP A 154 1.45 -6.20 -12.79
C ASP A 154 1.09 -5.50 -11.48
N ILE A 155 1.06 -6.24 -10.36
CA ILE A 155 0.91 -5.69 -9.00
C ILE A 155 2.02 -4.67 -8.73
N LYS A 156 3.28 -5.04 -8.99
CA LYS A 156 4.41 -4.14 -8.79
C LYS A 156 4.30 -2.86 -9.62
N ALA A 157 3.73 -2.95 -10.81
CA ALA A 157 3.57 -1.80 -11.69
C ALA A 157 2.48 -0.85 -11.17
N ILE A 158 1.39 -1.38 -10.59
CA ILE A 158 0.39 -0.61 -9.83
C ILE A 158 1.03 0.03 -8.60
N ASP A 159 1.76 -0.75 -7.79
CA ASP A 159 2.42 -0.27 -6.58
C ASP A 159 3.39 0.89 -6.89
N ASN A 160 4.15 0.83 -7.99
CA ASN A 160 5.04 1.93 -8.38
C ASN A 160 4.27 3.24 -8.70
N ILE A 161 3.05 3.16 -9.25
CA ILE A 161 2.22 4.35 -9.51
C ILE A 161 1.67 4.88 -8.19
N LEU A 162 1.12 4.00 -7.35
CA LEU A 162 0.60 4.36 -6.02
C LEU A 162 1.70 4.98 -5.15
N GLU A 163 2.89 4.40 -5.12
CA GLU A 163 4.05 4.93 -4.39
C GLU A 163 4.38 6.36 -4.85
N TYR A 164 4.37 6.61 -6.16
CA TYR A 164 4.62 7.93 -6.70
C TYR A 164 3.50 8.93 -6.33
N LEU A 165 2.24 8.52 -6.36
CA LEU A 165 1.11 9.36 -5.94
C LEU A 165 1.17 9.70 -4.45
N ILE A 166 1.54 8.73 -3.61
CA ILE A 166 1.64 8.90 -2.15
C ILE A 166 2.82 9.82 -1.77
N ASN A 167 3.96 9.67 -2.45
CA ASN A 167 5.20 10.38 -2.11
C ASN A 167 5.88 10.99 -3.36
N PRO A 168 5.25 11.97 -4.02
CA PRO A 168 5.77 12.54 -5.26
C PRO A 168 7.11 13.26 -5.05
N ASN A 169 7.29 13.89 -3.89
CA ASN A 169 8.50 14.62 -3.52
C ASN A 169 9.61 13.73 -2.97
N GLN A 170 9.42 12.40 -2.94
CA GLN A 170 10.44 11.46 -2.51
C GLN A 170 10.98 11.76 -1.09
N ILE A 171 10.08 12.14 -0.17
CA ILE A 171 10.41 12.34 1.24
C ILE A 171 11.06 11.06 1.76
N ASN A 172 12.23 11.21 2.38
CA ASN A 172 13.03 10.12 2.91
C ASN A 172 13.31 10.35 4.39
N ILE A 173 12.87 9.42 5.23
CA ILE A 173 13.00 9.49 6.68
C ILE A 173 13.55 8.15 7.15
N THR A 174 14.58 8.18 7.99
CA THR A 174 15.20 6.96 8.48
C THR A 174 14.30 6.22 9.47
N LYS A 175 14.50 4.90 9.66
CA LYS A 175 13.77 4.14 10.69
C LYS A 175 13.93 4.76 12.08
N GLN A 176 15.14 5.23 12.41
CA GLN A 176 15.42 5.88 13.69
C GLN A 176 14.61 7.17 13.84
N GLU A 177 14.55 8.02 12.83
CA GLU A 177 13.72 9.22 12.86
C GLU A 177 12.23 8.89 12.91
N LEU A 178 11.77 7.84 12.23
CA LEU A 178 10.39 7.34 12.34
C LEU A 178 10.05 6.96 13.80
N ILE A 179 10.95 6.28 14.49
CA ILE A 179 10.77 5.91 15.90
C ILE A 179 10.78 7.16 16.79
N GLU A 180 11.81 7.99 16.67
CA GLU A 180 12.05 9.12 17.58
C GLU A 180 11.06 10.28 17.38
N LYS A 181 10.69 10.59 16.13
CA LYS A 181 9.88 11.77 15.79
C LYS A 181 8.41 11.43 15.53
N TYR A 182 8.13 10.22 15.04
CA TYR A 182 6.79 9.84 14.55
C TYR A 182 6.16 8.69 15.33
N ASN A 183 6.81 8.17 16.37
CA ASN A 183 6.35 7.05 17.20
C ASN A 183 6.11 5.76 16.40
N TYR A 184 6.97 5.49 15.43
CA TYR A 184 6.95 4.21 14.72
C TYR A 184 7.27 3.04 15.67
N PRO A 185 6.54 1.92 15.60
CA PRO A 185 6.73 0.81 16.53
C PRO A 185 8.11 0.15 16.41
N VAL A 186 8.67 -0.28 17.54
CA VAL A 186 10.03 -0.87 17.63
C VAL A 186 10.03 -2.40 17.64
N GLY A 187 8.86 -3.05 17.70
CA GLY A 187 8.72 -4.51 17.72
C GLY A 187 8.88 -5.17 16.34
N ASP A 188 9.25 -6.45 16.35
CA ASP A 188 9.18 -7.31 15.17
C ASP A 188 7.74 -7.80 14.98
N LEU A 189 7.14 -7.50 13.83
CA LEU A 189 5.76 -7.91 13.55
C LEU A 189 5.63 -9.44 13.44
N ASP A 190 6.66 -10.13 12.96
CA ASP A 190 6.63 -11.59 12.80
C ASP A 190 6.64 -12.28 14.18
N GLU A 191 7.40 -11.73 15.13
CA GLU A 191 7.42 -12.18 16.53
C GLU A 191 6.06 -11.93 17.20
N ILE A 192 5.51 -10.72 17.03
CA ILE A 192 4.20 -10.34 17.59
C ILE A 192 3.07 -11.21 17.01
N ASP A 193 3.10 -11.50 15.71
CA ASP A 193 2.12 -12.36 15.07
C ASP A 193 2.25 -13.81 15.56
N SER A 194 3.48 -14.31 15.72
CA SER A 194 3.76 -15.66 16.21
C SER A 194 3.31 -15.88 17.66
N ASP A 195 3.54 -14.89 18.53
CA ASP A 195 3.12 -14.94 19.95
C ASP A 195 1.60 -14.89 20.14
N TRP A 196 0.87 -14.44 19.11
CA TRP A 196 -0.59 -14.28 19.17
C TRP A 196 -1.37 -15.52 18.67
N ILE A 197 -0.74 -16.38 17.86
CA ILE A 197 -1.33 -17.63 17.33
C ILE A 197 -1.33 -18.72 18.40
#